data_AF-A0A0F9I097-F1
#
_entry.id   AF-A0A0F9I097-F1
#
_cell.length_a   1.000
_cell.length_b   1.000
_cell.length_c   1.000
_cell.angle_alpha   90.00
_cell.angle_beta   90.00
_cell.angle_gamma   90.00
#
_symmetry.space_group_name_H-M   'P 1'
#
loop_
_entity.id
_entity.type
_entity.pdbx_description
1 polymer ?
#
loop_
_entity_poly.entity_id
_entity_poly.type
_entity_poly.pdbx_seq_one_letter_code
_entity_poly.pdbx_strand_id
1 'polypeptide(L)' 'MTIVVNCRTMIDDLRNEIWPTQMTAPPKEGDIVRSNSGKELKVVTLTHCQKRQQNPYSSPYHVGVNEPYLEIYLGR' A
#
# COMPACT_ATOMS: atom_id res chain seq x y z
N MET A 1 -15.21 -4.38 -4.66
CA MET A 1 -14.40 -4.38 -3.43
C MET A 1 -13.07 -3.75 -3.78
N THR A 2 -12.66 -2.69 -3.08
CA THR A 2 -11.35 -2.06 -3.28
C THR A 2 -10.43 -2.50 -2.16
N ILE A 3 -9.19 -2.83 -2.51
CA ILE A 3 -8.16 -3.25 -1.57
C ILE A 3 -7.25 -2.05 -1.34
N VAL A 4 -7.12 -1.63 -0.08
CA VAL A 4 -6.21 -0.55 0.29
C VAL A 4 -4.78 -1.09 0.22
N VAL A 5 -3.91 -0.38 -0.49
CA VAL A 5 -2.52 -0.76 -0.67
C VAL A 5 -1.59 0.40 -0.33
N ASN A 6 -0.38 0.08 0.10
CA ASN A 6 0.70 1.01 0.36
C ASN A 6 1.91 0.56 -0.45
N CYS A 7 2.15 1.21 -1.58
CA CYS A 7 3.26 0.88 -2.46
C CYS A 7 4.54 1.59 -1.99
N ARG A 8 5.66 0.85 -1.92
CA ARG A 8 6.99 1.35 -1.56
C ARG A 8 8.02 0.90 -2.57
N THR A 9 9.05 1.70 -2.80
CA THR A 9 10.21 1.34 -3.62
C THR A 9 11.47 1.95 -3.03
N MET A 10 12.62 1.27 -3.18
CA MET A 10 13.95 1.83 -2.84
C MET A 10 14.68 2.41 -4.07
N ILE A 11 14.00 2.54 -5.21
CA ILE A 11 14.61 3.16 -6.40
C ILE A 11 14.59 4.68 -6.21
N ASP A 12 15.75 5.29 -5.96
CA ASP A 12 15.89 6.72 -5.67
C ASP A 12 15.26 7.63 -6.74
N ASP A 13 15.38 7.27 -8.01
CA ASP A 13 14.80 8.01 -9.13
C ASP A 13 13.26 8.06 -9.09
N LEU A 14 12.63 7.10 -8.40
CA LEU A 14 11.19 6.94 -8.33
C LEU A 14 10.63 7.24 -6.92
N ARG A 15 11.45 7.80 -6.02
CA ARG A 15 11.03 8.11 -4.64
C ARG A 15 9.88 9.12 -4.56
N ASN A 16 9.76 10.00 -5.56
CA ASN A 16 8.76 11.07 -5.62
C ASN A 16 7.53 10.65 -6.45
N GLU A 17 7.53 9.43 -6.99
CA GLU A 17 6.42 8.92 -7.77
C GLU A 17 5.19 8.65 -6.89
N ILE A 18 4.03 8.95 -7.46
CA ILE A 18 2.75 8.67 -6.82
C ILE A 18 2.28 7.30 -7.31
N TRP A 19 2.36 6.33 -6.40
CA TRP A 19 1.90 4.97 -6.64
C TRP A 19 0.43 4.79 -6.24
N PRO A 20 -0.26 3.78 -6.80
CA PRO A 20 -1.63 3.48 -6.43
C PRO A 20 -1.77 3.20 -4.93
N THR A 21 -2.83 3.74 -4.33
CA THR A 21 -3.21 3.51 -2.93
C THR A 21 -4.39 2.56 -2.78
N GLN A 22 -5.01 2.17 -3.91
CA GLN A 22 -6.09 1.21 -3.97
C GLN A 22 -5.95 0.33 -5.22
N MET A 23 -6.40 -0.92 -5.11
CA MET A 23 -6.46 -1.86 -6.23
C MET A 23 -7.83 -2.53 -6.29
N THR A 24 -8.29 -2.84 -7.50
CA THR A 24 -9.58 -3.51 -7.75
C THR A 24 -9.48 -5.02 -7.63
N ALA A 25 -8.27 -5.58 -7.72
CA ALA A 25 -7.99 -7.00 -7.60
C ALA A 25 -6.82 -7.24 -6.62
N PRO A 26 -6.75 -8.41 -5.97
CA PRO A 26 -5.63 -8.75 -5.10
C PRO A 26 -4.33 -8.82 -5.91
N PRO A 27 -3.32 -7.99 -5.60
CA PRO A 27 -2.04 -8.01 -6.30
C PRO A 27 -1.27 -9.30 -5.98
N LYS A 28 -0.43 -9.71 -6.93
CA LYS A 28 0.46 -10.86 -6.82
C LYS A 28 1.89 -10.47 -7.14
N GLU A 29 2.85 -11.24 -6.62
CA GLU A 29 4.25 -11.07 -6.99
C GLU A 29 4.42 -11.27 -8.50
N GLY A 30 5.16 -10.37 -9.14
CA GLY A 30 5.33 -10.29 -10.59
C GLY A 30 4.31 -9.40 -11.30
N ASP A 31 3.21 -8.98 -10.67
CA ASP A 31 2.27 -8.04 -11.29
C ASP A 31 2.92 -6.69 -11.56
N ILE A 32 2.49 -6.02 -12.64
CA ILE A 32 2.97 -4.68 -12.99
C ILE A 32 2.08 -3.63 -12.32
N VAL A 33 2.72 -2.72 -11.59
CA VAL A 33 2.10 -1.53 -11.00
C VAL A 33 2.58 -0.30 -11.75
N ARG A 34 1.62 0.49 -12.24
CA ARG A 34 1.88 1.74 -12.93
C ARG A 34 1.63 2.92 -11.98
N SER A 35 2.60 3.82 -11.90
CA SER A 35 2.49 5.11 -11.21
C SER A 35 1.61 6.10 -11.97
N ASN A 36 1.23 7.20 -11.33
CA ASN A 36 0.44 8.26 -11.95
C ASN A 36 1.16 8.95 -13.14
N SER A 37 2.50 8.96 -13.15
CA SER A 37 3.29 9.51 -14.27
C SER A 37 3.47 8.52 -15.43
N GLY A 38 3.02 7.27 -15.27
CA GLY A 38 3.15 6.20 -16.25
C GLY A 38 4.40 5.33 -16.10
N LYS A 39 5.26 5.54 -15.09
CA LYS A 39 6.36 4.61 -14.77
C LYS A 39 5.82 3.29 -14.25
N GLU A 40 6.49 2.19 -14.62
CA GLU A 40 6.07 0.83 -14.30
C GLU A 40 7.13 0.12 -13.46
N LEU A 41 6.69 -0.55 -12.42
CA LEU A 41 7.49 -1.46 -11.60
C LEU A 41 6.72 -2.76 -11.36
N LYS A 42 7.42 -3.81 -10.99
CA LYS A 42 6.82 -5.07 -10.59
C LYS A 42 6.64 -5.14 -9.09
N VAL A 43 5.57 -5.81 -8.68
CA VAL A 43 5.43 -6.28 -7.30
C VAL A 43 6.51 -7.33 -7.03
N VAL A 44 7.44 -7.01 -6.13
CA VAL A 44 8.50 -7.92 -5.69
C VAL A 44 8.09 -8.66 -4.45
N THR A 45 7.37 -8.01 -3.54
CA THR A 45 6.93 -8.61 -2.27
C THR A 45 5.63 -7.96 -1.82
N LEU A 46 4.80 -8.76 -1.14
CA LEU A 46 3.50 -8.36 -0.59
C LEU A 46 3.45 -8.71 0.89
N THR A 47 2.92 -7.81 1.72
CA THR A 47 2.78 -8.05 3.16
C THR A 47 1.45 -7.52 3.66
N HIS A 48 0.74 -8.33 4.46
CA HIS A 48 -0.51 -7.90 5.08
C HIS A 48 -0.22 -7.06 6.32
N CYS A 49 -0.78 -5.86 6.37
CA CYS A 49 -0.57 -4.91 7.45
C CYS A 49 -1.91 -4.42 8.01
N GLN A 50 -1.85 -3.85 9.21
CA GLN A 50 -2.99 -3.25 9.89
C GLN A 50 -2.58 -1.87 10.39
N LYS A 51 -3.32 -0.84 9.97
CA LYS A 51 -3.07 0.51 10.47
C LYS A 51 -3.81 0.67 11.78
N ARG A 52 -3.06 0.81 12.88
CA ARG A 52 -3.63 1.27 14.15
C ARG A 52 -4.05 2.72 13.97
N GLN A 53 -5.35 2.98 13.88
CA GLN A 53 -5.84 4.34 14.05
C GLN A 53 -5.67 4.72 15.52
N GLN A 54 -4.60 5.44 15.84
CA GLN A 54 -4.55 6.21 17.09
C GLN A 54 -5.49 7.39 16.91
N ASN A 55 -6.71 7.24 17.40
CA ASN A 55 -7.63 8.36 17.49
C ASN A 55 -7.28 9.12 18.78
N PRO A 56 -6.76 10.35 18.75
CA PRO A 56 -6.31 11.06 19.96
C PRO A 56 -7.44 11.40 20.94
N TYR A 57 -8.71 11.19 20.53
CA TYR A 57 -9.91 11.36 21.34
C TYR A 57 -10.62 10.04 21.68
N SER A 58 -9.99 8.88 21.43
CA SER A 58 -10.63 7.60 21.72
C SER A 58 -10.73 7.33 23.23
N SER A 59 -11.97 7.26 23.70
CA SER A 59 -12.32 6.69 25.00
C SER A 59 -11.63 5.34 25.20
N PRO A 60 -11.18 4.97 26.42
CA PRO A 60 -10.52 3.69 26.69
C PRO A 60 -11.36 2.45 26.36
N TYR A 61 -12.66 2.62 26.07
CA TYR A 61 -13.58 1.57 25.63
C TYR A 61 -13.73 1.45 24.11
N HIS A 62 -13.13 2.36 23.32
CA HIS A 62 -13.21 2.32 21.88
C HIS A 62 -12.13 1.38 21.34
N VAL A 63 -12.53 0.19 20.91
CA VAL A 63 -11.66 -0.76 20.21
C VAL A 63 -11.24 -0.09 18.90
N GLY A 64 -9.99 0.39 18.82
CA GLY A 64 -9.46 1.02 17.62
C GLY A 64 -9.67 0.11 16.42
N VAL A 65 -10.42 0.59 15.42
CA VAL A 65 -10.66 -0.18 14.20
C VAL A 65 -9.33 -0.26 13.45
N ASN A 66 -8.74 -1.45 13.43
CA ASN A 66 -7.56 -1.72 12.61
C ASN A 66 -8.03 -1.83 11.16
N GLU A 67 -7.71 -0.83 10.33
CA GLU A 67 -7.99 -0.93 8.90
C GLU A 67 -6.90 -1.79 8.23
N PRO A 68 -7.26 -2.94 7.62
CA PRO A 68 -6.29 -3.78 6.94
C PRO A 68 -5.86 -3.13 5.62
N TYR A 69 -4.58 -3.24 5.30
CA TYR A 69 -4.03 -2.83 4.01
C TYR A 69 -2.90 -3.79 3.58
N LEU A 70 -2.58 -3.79 2.29
CA LEU A 70 -1.41 -4.51 1.77
C LEU A 70 -0.24 -3.55 1.60
N GLU A 71 0.88 -3.84 2.23
CA GLU A 71 2.15 -3.22 1.87
C GLU A 71 2.75 -3.95 0.67
N ILE A 72 3.08 -3.18 -0.38
CA ILE A 72 3.57 -3.69 -1.65
C ILE A 72 4.95 -3.11 -1.88
N TYR A 73 5.95 -3.98 -2.02
CA TYR A 73 7.28 -3.56 -2.41
C TYR A 73 7.45 -3.66 -3.93
N LEU A 74 7.86 -2.56 -4.55
CA LEU A 74 8.00 -2.40 -6.00
C LEU A 74 9.47 -2.35 -6.43
N GLY A 75 9.80 -3.15 -7.43
CA GLY A 75 11.15 -3.26 -8.02
C GLY A 75 11.13 -3.58 -9.51
N ARG A 76 12.30 -3.86 -10.10
CA ARG A 76 12.46 -4.16 -11.54
C ARG A 76 12.42 -5.66 -11.82
#